data_AF-A0A9E4N7I7-F1
#
_entry.id   AF-A0A9E4N7I7-F1
#
_cell.length_a   1.000
_cell.length_b   1.000
_cell.length_c   1.000
_cell.angle_alpha   90.00
_cell.angle_beta   90.00
_cell.angle_gamma   90.00
#
_symmetry.space_group_name_H-M   'P 1'
#
loop_
_entity.id
_entity.type
_entity.pdbx_description
1 polymer ?
#
loop_
_entity_poly.entity_id
_entity_poly.type
_entity_poly.pdbx_seq_one_letter_code
_entity_poly.pdbx_strand_id
1 'polypeptide(L)'
;MLRLSRLAALCVAGCLALMALQVAAEASEEEAKTKLEEVKRKIQTLQQQLRSTEGKRQEQSQALQEMETQIGTLARRIRVTGQTLKRQQRRLSELEGERADARLRLDQHRSSLERQLRAAYAMGRQEKMKILLNQQDPAVVSRVMVYYDYFNTARLKQMEQIRVNLQKLNTIEQQIAREEQRLQQLQAKNLTQKKQLEAAQSGRKKIIASLNSRLKNKGQELQSLKTDEKQLQSLLQEIQQALVDIPINPTAHVSFQKRKGKLPWPSSGKLVARFGSTREVGKLKW
;
A
#
# COMPACT_ATOMS: atom_id res chain seq x y z
N MET A 1 -17.55 -95.36 -7.77
CA MET A 1 -17.81 -94.35 -6.71
C MET A 1 -16.77 -93.20 -6.71
N LEU A 2 -16.48 -92.57 -7.86
CA LEU A 2 -15.44 -91.50 -7.93
C LEU A 2 -15.92 -90.19 -8.60
N ARG A 3 -17.21 -90.08 -8.93
CA ARG A 3 -17.80 -88.87 -9.54
C ARG A 3 -18.56 -87.96 -8.56
N LEU A 4 -18.88 -88.43 -7.35
CA LEU A 4 -19.59 -87.61 -6.35
C LEU A 4 -18.66 -86.72 -5.49
N SER A 5 -17.38 -87.09 -5.30
CA SER A 5 -16.45 -86.31 -4.45
C SER A 5 -15.91 -85.03 -5.12
N ARG A 6 -15.91 -84.97 -6.46
CA ARG A 6 -15.45 -83.77 -7.22
C ARG A 6 -16.49 -82.65 -7.26
N LEU A 7 -17.78 -82.97 -7.12
CA LEU A 7 -18.87 -82.00 -7.07
C LEU A 7 -18.92 -81.25 -5.73
N ALA A 8 -18.60 -81.92 -4.62
CA ALA A 8 -18.55 -81.28 -3.30
C ALA A 8 -17.37 -80.29 -3.17
N ALA A 9 -16.20 -80.60 -3.72
CA ALA A 9 -15.03 -79.71 -3.69
C ALA A 9 -15.19 -78.45 -4.56
N LEU A 10 -15.93 -78.54 -5.68
CA LEU A 10 -16.23 -77.40 -6.54
C LEU A 10 -17.25 -76.44 -5.92
N CYS A 11 -18.19 -76.93 -5.10
CA CYS A 11 -19.15 -76.09 -4.38
C CYS A 11 -18.48 -75.30 -3.22
N VAL A 12 -17.54 -75.92 -2.49
CA VAL A 12 -16.83 -75.24 -1.39
C VAL A 12 -15.88 -74.15 -1.91
N ALA A 13 -15.18 -74.40 -3.03
CA ALA A 13 -14.33 -73.39 -3.67
C ALA A 13 -15.14 -72.22 -4.29
N GLY A 14 -16.36 -72.48 -4.77
CA GLY A 14 -17.28 -71.46 -5.26
C GLY A 14 -17.82 -70.54 -4.15
N CYS A 15 -18.13 -71.10 -2.97
CA CYS A 15 -18.57 -70.30 -1.81
C CYS A 15 -17.44 -69.44 -1.22
N LEU A 16 -16.20 -69.91 -1.22
CA LEU A 16 -15.02 -69.13 -0.79
C LEU A 16 -14.71 -67.95 -1.74
N ALA A 17 -14.95 -68.12 -3.05
CA ALA A 17 -14.77 -67.04 -4.03
C ALA A 17 -15.88 -65.98 -3.97
N LEU A 18 -17.12 -66.36 -3.61
CA LEU A 18 -18.22 -65.40 -3.38
C LEU A 18 -18.01 -64.57 -2.10
N MET A 19 -17.51 -65.18 -1.02
CA MET A 19 -17.17 -64.47 0.22
C MET A 19 -16.02 -63.47 0.01
N ALA A 20 -15.00 -63.82 -0.79
CA ALA A 20 -13.89 -62.90 -1.07
C ALA A 20 -14.32 -61.65 -1.87
N LEU A 21 -15.37 -61.76 -2.70
CA LEU A 21 -15.90 -60.64 -3.48
C LEU A 21 -16.81 -59.71 -2.65
N GLN A 22 -17.53 -60.26 -1.67
CA GLN A 22 -18.31 -59.47 -0.69
C GLN A 22 -17.39 -58.69 0.25
N VAL A 23 -16.31 -59.30 0.74
CA VAL A 23 -15.33 -58.62 1.62
C VAL A 23 -14.59 -57.50 0.90
N ALA A 24 -14.32 -57.63 -0.41
CA ALA A 24 -13.70 -56.56 -1.20
C ALA A 24 -14.64 -55.36 -1.42
N ALA A 25 -15.95 -55.60 -1.57
CA ALA A 25 -16.95 -54.54 -1.69
C ALA A 25 -17.18 -53.82 -0.34
N GLU A 26 -17.31 -54.56 0.77
CA GLU A 26 -17.43 -54.01 2.13
C GLU A 26 -16.18 -53.22 2.54
N ALA A 27 -14.98 -53.70 2.20
CA ALA A 27 -13.73 -52.97 2.43
C ALA A 27 -13.68 -51.63 1.67
N SER A 28 -14.21 -51.58 0.44
CA SER A 28 -14.28 -50.33 -0.33
C SER A 28 -15.30 -49.33 0.24
N GLU A 29 -16.40 -49.82 0.83
CA GLU A 29 -17.43 -48.98 1.46
C GLU A 29 -16.96 -48.44 2.83
N GLU A 30 -16.29 -49.26 3.65
CA GLU A 30 -15.66 -48.79 4.89
C GLU A 30 -14.54 -47.77 4.64
N GLU A 31 -13.71 -47.96 3.62
CA GLU A 31 -12.71 -46.96 3.21
C GLU A 31 -13.35 -45.63 2.79
N ALA A 32 -14.47 -45.66 2.06
CA ALA A 32 -15.18 -44.45 1.67
C ALA A 32 -15.82 -43.74 2.88
N LYS A 33 -16.41 -44.49 3.81
CA LYS A 33 -16.99 -43.96 5.07
C LYS A 33 -15.92 -43.32 5.95
N THR A 34 -14.77 -43.96 6.12
CA THR A 34 -13.65 -43.43 6.91
C THR A 34 -13.06 -42.16 6.30
N LYS A 35 -12.87 -42.12 4.98
CA LYS A 35 -12.44 -40.91 4.25
C LYS A 35 -13.44 -39.75 4.41
N LEU A 36 -14.74 -40.05 4.37
CA LEU A 36 -15.79 -39.04 4.56
C LEU A 36 -15.80 -38.46 5.99
N GLU A 37 -15.63 -39.30 7.02
CA GLU A 37 -15.50 -38.83 8.40
C GLU A 37 -14.22 -38.00 8.61
N GLU A 38 -13.11 -38.36 7.96
CA GLU A 38 -11.88 -37.56 7.97
C GLU A 38 -12.10 -36.18 7.31
N VAL A 39 -12.78 -36.14 6.17
CA VAL A 39 -13.13 -34.88 5.48
C VAL A 39 -14.06 -34.02 6.35
N LYS A 40 -15.08 -34.60 6.99
CA LYS A 40 -15.95 -33.86 7.93
C LYS A 40 -15.18 -33.28 9.11
N ARG A 41 -14.27 -34.06 9.71
CA ARG A 41 -13.39 -33.56 10.80
C ARG A 41 -12.49 -32.42 10.32
N LYS A 42 -11.91 -32.54 9.12
CA LYS A 42 -11.13 -31.46 8.47
C LYS A 42 -11.99 -30.23 8.24
N ILE A 43 -13.23 -30.38 7.78
CA ILE A 43 -14.17 -29.26 7.60
C ILE A 43 -14.49 -28.57 8.93
N GLN A 44 -14.76 -29.34 10.00
CA GLN A 44 -15.02 -28.76 11.33
C GLN A 44 -13.81 -27.97 11.86
N THR A 45 -12.60 -28.55 11.78
CA THR A 45 -11.38 -27.83 12.17
C THR A 45 -11.14 -26.60 11.30
N LEU A 46 -11.38 -26.68 9.99
CA LEU A 46 -11.28 -25.52 9.09
C LEU A 46 -12.30 -24.43 9.45
N GLN A 47 -13.54 -24.80 9.79
CA GLN A 47 -14.59 -23.87 10.22
C GLN A 47 -14.19 -23.16 11.53
N GLN A 48 -13.60 -23.89 12.48
CA GLN A 48 -13.13 -23.32 13.74
C GLN A 48 -11.92 -22.38 13.52
N GLN A 49 -11.00 -22.77 12.64
CA GLN A 49 -9.89 -21.91 12.20
C GLN A 49 -10.39 -20.66 11.43
N LEU A 50 -11.45 -20.77 10.63
CA LEU A 50 -12.08 -19.65 9.94
C LEU A 50 -12.67 -18.64 10.93
N ARG A 51 -13.38 -19.11 11.97
CA ARG A 51 -13.88 -18.23 13.04
C ARG A 51 -12.74 -17.50 13.78
N SER A 52 -11.64 -18.19 14.09
CA SER A 52 -10.44 -17.55 14.66
C SER A 52 -9.80 -16.55 13.68
N THR A 53 -9.83 -16.87 12.39
CA THR A 53 -9.32 -16.00 11.32
C THR A 53 -10.20 -14.76 11.15
N GLU A 54 -11.51 -14.85 11.35
CA GLU A 54 -12.43 -13.72 11.40
C GLU A 54 -12.13 -12.76 12.55
N GLY A 55 -11.82 -13.28 13.75
CA GLY A 55 -11.35 -12.45 14.86
C GLY A 55 -10.05 -11.71 14.52
N LYS A 56 -9.06 -12.41 13.95
CA LYS A 56 -7.80 -11.81 13.49
C LYS A 56 -8.01 -10.82 12.33
N ARG A 57 -8.98 -11.07 11.45
CA ARG A 57 -9.36 -10.15 10.37
C ARG A 57 -9.94 -8.87 10.95
N GLN A 58 -10.78 -8.97 11.98
CA GLN A 58 -11.35 -7.82 12.65
C GLN A 58 -10.25 -6.95 13.28
N GLU A 59 -9.29 -7.57 13.98
CA GLU A 59 -8.12 -6.90 14.54
C GLU A 59 -7.26 -6.22 13.44
N GLN A 60 -6.97 -6.94 12.35
CA GLN A 60 -6.22 -6.37 11.21
C GLN A 60 -6.98 -5.25 10.49
N SER A 61 -8.30 -5.33 10.43
CA SER A 61 -9.17 -4.28 9.86
C SER A 61 -9.18 -3.04 10.75
N GLN A 62 -9.20 -3.20 12.08
CA GLN A 62 -9.06 -2.09 13.03
C GLN A 62 -7.68 -1.45 12.90
N ALA A 63 -6.61 -2.24 12.86
CA ALA A 63 -5.25 -1.74 12.63
C ALA A 63 -5.12 -1.00 11.28
N LEU A 64 -5.78 -1.50 10.22
CA LEU A 64 -5.83 -0.81 8.93
C LEU A 64 -6.57 0.53 9.03
N GLN A 65 -7.72 0.57 9.71
CA GLN A 65 -8.49 1.78 9.92
C GLN A 65 -7.69 2.83 10.70
N GLU A 66 -7.04 2.43 11.79
CA GLU A 66 -6.14 3.31 12.55
C GLU A 66 -5.02 3.85 11.67
N MET A 67 -4.38 3.00 10.86
CA MET A 67 -3.32 3.43 9.94
C MET A 67 -3.83 4.39 8.86
N GLU A 68 -5.02 4.18 8.29
CA GLU A 68 -5.65 5.09 7.33
C GLU A 68 -5.96 6.45 7.97
N THR A 69 -6.47 6.47 9.20
CA THR A 69 -6.70 7.73 9.93
C THR A 69 -5.39 8.46 10.20
N GLN A 70 -4.33 7.74 10.58
CA GLN A 70 -2.99 8.30 10.75
C GLN A 70 -2.45 8.88 9.44
N ILE A 71 -2.57 8.16 8.32
CA ILE A 71 -2.20 8.64 6.99
C ILE A 71 -2.96 9.93 6.65
N GLY A 72 -4.27 9.96 6.88
CA GLY A 72 -5.12 11.13 6.64
C GLY A 72 -4.69 12.35 7.47
N THR A 73 -4.39 12.15 8.76
CA THR A 73 -3.90 13.23 9.62
C THR A 73 -2.50 13.71 9.23
N LEU A 74 -1.59 12.81 8.87
CA LEU A 74 -0.25 13.14 8.38
C LEU A 74 -0.32 13.93 7.06
N ALA A 75 -1.13 13.50 6.10
CA ALA A 75 -1.34 14.20 4.84
C ALA A 75 -1.88 15.62 5.06
N ARG A 76 -2.84 15.79 5.98
CA ARG A 76 -3.37 17.11 6.36
C ARG A 76 -2.28 17.98 7.00
N ARG A 77 -1.49 17.42 7.93
CA ARG A 77 -0.36 18.13 8.57
C ARG A 77 0.68 18.57 7.54
N ILE A 78 1.09 17.70 6.61
CA ILE A 78 2.04 18.03 5.54
C ILE A 78 1.52 19.18 4.68
N ARG A 79 0.22 19.17 4.33
CA ARG A 79 -0.41 20.24 3.56
C ARG A 79 -0.35 21.58 4.31
N VAL A 80 -0.70 21.60 5.60
CA VAL A 80 -0.66 22.81 6.44
C VAL A 80 0.78 23.31 6.60
N THR A 81 1.73 22.41 6.86
CA THR A 81 3.17 22.74 6.93
C THR A 81 3.64 23.33 5.60
N GLY A 82 3.26 22.73 4.46
CA GLY A 82 3.60 23.23 3.13
C GLY A 82 3.04 24.62 2.82
N GLN A 83 1.80 24.90 3.22
CA GLN A 83 1.22 26.25 3.10
C GLN A 83 1.96 27.26 4.00
N THR A 84 2.34 26.85 5.20
CA THR A 84 3.08 27.69 6.14
C THR A 84 4.47 28.03 5.61
N LEU A 85 5.19 27.04 5.06
CA LEU A 85 6.49 27.24 4.39
C LEU A 85 6.37 28.25 3.25
N LYS A 86 5.35 28.12 2.39
CA LYS A 86 5.12 29.08 1.30
C LYS A 86 4.88 30.51 1.81
N ARG A 87 4.08 30.67 2.87
CA ARG A 87 3.83 31.99 3.47
C ARG A 87 5.11 32.60 4.05
N GLN A 88 5.92 31.80 4.75
CA GLN A 88 7.19 32.29 5.29
C GLN A 88 8.20 32.63 4.22
N GLN A 89 8.31 31.84 3.15
CA GLN A 89 9.21 32.16 2.04
C GLN A 89 8.84 33.51 1.41
N ARG A 90 7.54 33.79 1.25
CA ARG A 90 7.06 35.10 0.79
C ARG A 90 7.42 36.20 1.77
N ARG A 91 7.17 36.00 3.06
CA ARG A 91 7.50 36.97 4.11
C ARG A 91 9.00 37.27 4.16
N LEU A 92 9.84 36.26 3.99
CA LEU A 92 11.29 36.41 3.93
C LEU A 92 11.70 37.27 2.72
N SER A 93 11.14 36.97 1.54
CA SER A 93 11.38 37.76 0.34
C SER A 93 10.92 39.23 0.48
N GLU A 94 9.77 39.47 1.12
CA GLU A 94 9.32 40.82 1.45
C GLU A 94 10.32 41.54 2.37
N LEU A 95 10.77 40.89 3.44
CA LEU A 95 11.74 41.46 4.37
C LEU A 95 13.10 41.73 3.71
N GLU A 96 13.54 40.88 2.79
CA GLU A 96 14.75 41.10 2.01
C GLU A 96 14.63 42.32 1.08
N GLY A 97 13.45 42.52 0.47
CA GLY A 97 13.13 43.73 -0.27
C GLY A 97 13.15 44.98 0.61
N GLU A 98 12.48 44.92 1.77
CA GLU A 98 12.49 46.02 2.76
C GLU A 98 13.92 46.34 3.23
N ARG A 99 14.76 45.32 3.43
CA ARG A 99 16.18 45.47 3.79
C ARG A 99 16.96 46.18 2.68
N ALA A 100 16.78 45.78 1.43
CA ALA A 100 17.45 46.40 0.29
C ALA A 100 17.08 47.88 0.16
N ASP A 101 15.78 48.21 0.25
CA ASP A 101 15.28 49.58 0.21
C ASP A 101 15.81 50.42 1.38
N ALA A 102 15.86 49.85 2.58
CA ALA A 102 16.40 50.52 3.76
C ALA A 102 17.91 50.82 3.61
N ARG A 103 18.67 49.88 3.04
CA ARG A 103 20.10 50.08 2.73
C ARG A 103 20.30 51.17 1.68
N LEU A 104 19.53 51.15 0.59
CA LEU A 104 19.61 52.18 -0.45
C LEU A 104 19.34 53.58 0.12
N ARG A 105 18.29 53.75 0.92
CA ARG A 105 17.99 55.04 1.59
C ARG A 105 19.12 55.46 2.54
N LEU A 106 19.66 54.51 3.31
CA LEU A 106 20.77 54.78 4.22
C LEU A 106 22.01 55.28 3.46
N ASP A 107 22.34 54.66 2.33
CA ASP A 107 23.49 55.04 1.52
C ASP A 107 23.31 56.42 0.87
N GLN A 108 22.10 56.75 0.41
CA GLN A 108 21.77 58.09 -0.09
C GLN A 108 21.96 59.16 1.00
N HIS A 109 21.42 58.92 2.21
CA HIS A 109 21.57 59.85 3.32
C HIS A 109 23.04 59.97 3.78
N ARG A 110 23.80 58.86 3.80
CA ARG A 110 25.22 58.84 4.14
C ARG A 110 26.05 59.63 3.14
N SER A 111 25.86 59.41 1.84
CA SER A 111 26.57 60.12 0.77
C SER A 111 26.29 61.63 0.81
N SER A 112 25.04 62.02 1.07
CA SER A 112 24.70 63.45 1.25
C SER A 112 25.37 64.04 2.49
N LEU A 113 25.37 63.33 3.62
CA LEU A 113 26.00 63.80 4.85
C LEU A 113 27.53 63.90 4.69
N GLU A 114 28.15 62.93 4.02
CA GLU A 114 29.57 62.92 3.70
C GLU A 114 29.98 64.15 2.88
N ARG A 115 29.23 64.47 1.81
CA ARG A 115 29.49 65.68 1.01
C ARG A 115 29.37 66.95 1.85
N GLN A 116 28.35 67.05 2.71
CA GLN A 116 28.16 68.18 3.61
C GLN A 116 29.30 68.31 4.65
N LEU A 117 29.79 67.20 5.18
CA LEU A 117 30.90 67.17 6.13
C LEU A 117 32.23 67.55 5.47
N ARG A 118 32.50 67.06 4.25
CA ARG A 118 33.69 67.44 3.47
C ARG A 118 33.68 68.94 3.15
N ALA A 119 32.54 69.49 2.74
CA ALA A 119 32.40 70.92 2.46
C ALA A 119 32.66 71.77 3.72
N ALA A 120 32.04 71.41 4.85
CA ALA A 120 32.26 72.11 6.13
C ALA A 120 33.71 71.97 6.64
N TYR A 121 34.37 70.84 6.37
CA TYR A 121 35.78 70.67 6.71
C TYR A 121 36.69 71.58 5.85
N ALA A 122 36.42 71.67 4.54
CA ALA A 122 37.18 72.51 3.61
C ALA A 122 37.03 74.01 3.90
N MET A 123 35.85 74.45 4.34
CA MET A 123 35.58 75.83 4.73
C MET A 123 36.16 76.18 6.14
N GLY A 124 36.54 75.16 6.92
CA GLY A 124 37.29 75.27 8.17
C GLY A 124 36.39 75.26 9.40
N ARG A 125 36.77 74.50 10.44
CA ARG A 125 35.96 74.18 11.64
C ARG A 125 35.40 75.36 12.46
N GLN A 126 35.73 76.61 12.11
CA GLN A 126 35.30 77.85 12.79
C GLN A 126 34.56 78.83 11.84
N GLU A 127 33.89 78.35 10.79
CA GLU A 127 33.11 79.18 9.84
C GLU A 127 32.23 80.25 10.51
N LYS A 128 31.46 79.87 11.55
CA LYS A 128 30.58 80.80 12.28
C LYS A 128 31.35 81.94 12.95
N MET A 129 32.48 81.65 13.60
CA MET A 129 33.33 82.69 14.20
C MET A 129 34.06 83.52 13.15
N LYS A 130 34.52 82.91 12.05
CA LYS A 130 35.13 83.65 10.95
C LYS A 130 34.16 84.66 10.34
N ILE A 131 32.90 84.27 10.12
CA ILE A 131 31.86 85.17 9.58
C ILE A 131 31.57 86.32 10.55
N LEU A 132 31.47 86.03 11.86
CA LEU A 132 31.26 87.05 12.88
C LEU A 132 32.43 88.04 13.00
N LEU A 133 33.66 87.59 12.75
CA LEU A 133 34.87 88.39 12.90
C LEU A 133 35.27 89.15 11.62
N ASN A 134 34.62 88.91 10.47
CA ASN A 134 35.07 89.44 9.17
C ASN A 134 34.68 90.90 8.86
N GLN A 135 34.36 91.74 9.85
CA GLN A 135 34.07 93.19 9.69
C GLN A 135 33.15 93.57 8.51
N GLN A 136 32.17 92.73 8.17
CA GLN A 136 31.19 93.00 7.11
C GLN A 136 29.97 93.79 7.63
N ASP A 137 29.13 94.26 6.71
CA ASP A 137 27.83 94.90 7.01
C ASP A 137 26.99 94.02 7.98
N PRO A 138 26.55 94.56 9.14
CA PRO A 138 25.74 93.85 10.14
C PRO A 138 24.47 93.19 9.57
N ALA A 139 23.87 93.77 8.52
CA ALA A 139 22.67 93.23 7.88
C ALA A 139 22.95 91.96 7.06
N VAL A 140 24.16 91.82 6.51
CA VAL A 140 24.60 90.62 5.78
C VAL A 140 24.94 89.50 6.77
N VAL A 141 25.68 89.82 7.83
CA VAL A 141 26.05 88.86 8.89
C VAL A 141 24.81 88.25 9.54
N SER A 142 23.80 89.07 9.85
CA SER A 142 22.53 88.60 10.45
C SER A 142 21.80 87.60 9.55
N ARG A 143 21.72 87.85 8.23
CA ARG A 143 21.08 86.94 7.28
C ARG A 143 21.84 85.63 7.11
N VAL A 144 23.18 85.69 7.03
CA VAL A 144 24.02 84.50 6.91
C VAL A 144 23.91 83.61 8.15
N MET A 145 23.80 84.19 9.35
CA MET A 145 23.58 83.44 10.59
C MET A 145 22.26 82.66 10.57
N VAL A 146 21.17 83.30 10.14
CA VAL A 146 19.86 82.63 9.99
C VAL A 146 19.97 81.45 9.02
N TYR A 147 20.61 81.65 7.85
CA TYR A 147 20.81 80.56 6.89
C TYR A 147 21.62 79.41 7.47
N TYR A 148 22.68 79.71 8.22
CA TYR A 148 23.51 78.69 8.88
C TYR A 148 22.70 77.86 9.89
N ASP A 149 21.82 78.50 10.67
CA ASP A 149 20.95 77.80 11.62
C ASP A 149 19.92 76.92 10.90
N TYR A 150 19.35 77.37 9.77
CA TYR A 150 18.50 76.54 8.91
C TYR A 150 19.24 75.31 8.38
N PHE A 151 20.48 75.47 7.88
CA PHE A 151 21.30 74.36 7.39
C PHE A 151 21.64 73.35 8.51
N ASN A 152 21.99 73.83 9.70
CA ASN A 152 22.26 72.95 10.84
C ASN A 152 21.01 72.19 11.27
N THR A 153 19.85 72.85 11.29
CA THR A 153 18.58 72.21 11.61
C THR A 153 18.25 71.11 10.60
N ALA A 154 18.46 71.35 9.31
CA ALA A 154 18.30 70.33 8.27
C ALA A 154 19.29 69.17 8.43
N ARG A 155 20.56 69.45 8.77
CA ARG A 155 21.58 68.42 9.02
C ARG A 155 21.22 67.55 10.23
N LEU A 156 20.75 68.13 11.33
CA LEU A 156 20.30 67.38 12.51
C LEU A 156 19.11 66.47 12.16
N LYS A 157 18.13 66.97 11.40
CA LYS A 157 17.01 66.15 10.91
C LYS A 157 17.49 64.97 10.05
N GLN A 158 18.50 65.18 9.19
CA GLN A 158 19.08 64.12 8.38
C GLN A 158 19.82 63.07 9.23
N MET A 159 20.54 63.48 10.27
CA MET A 159 21.19 62.54 11.20
C MET A 159 20.16 61.70 11.97
N GLU A 160 19.03 62.30 12.37
CA GLU A 160 17.94 61.57 13.01
C GLU A 160 17.30 60.55 12.06
N GLN A 161 17.06 60.93 10.80
CA GLN A 161 16.58 59.99 9.77
C GLN A 161 17.54 58.81 9.56
N ILE A 162 18.86 59.05 9.55
CA ILE A 162 19.88 57.99 9.48
C ILE A 162 19.77 57.05 10.69
N ARG A 163 19.63 57.62 11.90
CA ARG A 163 19.48 56.83 13.14
C ARG A 163 18.25 55.94 13.10
N VAL A 164 17.10 56.49 12.71
CA VAL A 164 15.84 55.74 12.56
C VAL A 164 15.97 54.65 11.50
N ASN A 165 16.58 54.94 10.35
CA ASN A 165 16.79 53.95 9.29
C ASN A 165 17.73 52.81 9.73
N LEU A 166 18.77 53.09 10.53
CA LEU A 166 19.65 52.07 11.10
C LEU A 166 18.91 51.16 12.09
N GLN A 167 18.07 51.74 12.95
CA GLN A 167 17.23 50.96 13.88
C GLN A 167 16.25 50.06 13.12
N LYS A 168 15.60 50.61 12.09
CA LYS A 168 14.70 49.84 11.21
C LYS A 168 15.45 48.70 10.50
N LEU A 169 16.64 48.97 9.97
CA LEU A 169 17.47 47.97 9.31
C LEU A 169 17.84 46.83 10.27
N ASN A 170 18.30 47.15 11.49
CA ASN A 170 18.61 46.15 12.51
C ASN A 170 17.37 45.31 12.86
N THR A 171 16.21 45.94 13.01
CA THR A 171 14.94 45.23 13.28
C THR A 171 14.58 44.27 12.15
N ILE A 172 14.72 44.69 10.89
CA ILE A 172 14.48 43.84 9.72
C ILE A 172 15.48 42.68 9.68
N GLU A 173 16.77 42.91 9.93
CA GLU A 173 17.80 41.87 9.96
C GLU A 173 17.52 40.82 11.06
N GLN A 174 17.08 41.25 12.24
CA GLN A 174 16.65 40.34 13.31
C GLN A 174 15.37 39.57 12.95
N GLN A 175 14.46 40.16 12.18
CA GLN A 175 13.26 39.47 11.71
C GLN A 175 13.61 38.42 10.65
N ILE A 176 14.49 38.75 9.71
CA ILE A 176 15.02 37.82 8.70
C ILE A 176 15.67 36.62 9.38
N ALA A 177 16.59 36.82 10.33
CA ALA A 177 17.26 35.73 11.03
C ALA A 177 16.27 34.80 11.76
N ARG A 178 15.24 35.38 12.39
CA ARG A 178 14.17 34.62 13.06
C ARG A 178 13.32 33.81 12.07
N GLU A 179 12.95 34.41 10.93
CA GLU A 179 12.17 33.72 9.90
C GLU A 179 12.98 32.62 9.21
N GLU A 180 14.29 32.81 8.97
CA GLU A 180 15.20 31.78 8.45
C GLU A 180 15.30 30.58 9.39
N GLN A 181 15.50 30.81 10.70
CA GLN A 181 15.49 29.73 11.69
C GLN A 181 14.17 28.97 11.69
N ARG A 182 13.05 29.70 11.65
CA ARG A 182 11.72 29.10 11.65
C ARG A 182 11.44 28.33 10.36
N LEU A 183 11.93 28.81 9.22
CA LEU A 183 11.87 28.12 7.93
C LEU A 183 12.62 26.78 7.98
N GLN A 184 13.85 26.78 8.51
CA GLN A 184 14.65 25.55 8.69
C GLN A 184 13.92 24.53 9.58
N GLN A 185 13.36 24.97 10.72
CA GLN A 185 12.59 24.10 11.61
C GLN A 185 11.35 23.52 10.91
N LEU A 186 10.65 24.31 10.10
CA LEU A 186 9.48 23.85 9.36
C LEU A 186 9.84 22.91 8.21
N GLN A 187 10.98 23.10 7.56
CA GLN A 187 11.50 22.17 6.54
C GLN A 187 11.87 20.82 7.17
N ALA A 188 12.58 20.84 8.30
CA ALA A 188 12.90 19.62 9.06
C ALA A 188 11.62 18.88 9.50
N LYS A 189 10.64 19.62 10.04
CA LYS A 189 9.33 19.07 10.41
C LYS A 189 8.59 18.46 9.21
N ASN A 190 8.62 19.12 8.05
CA ASN A 190 8.01 18.60 6.82
C ASN A 190 8.66 17.28 6.39
N LEU A 191 9.99 17.22 6.40
CA LEU A 191 10.74 16.01 6.07
C LEU A 191 10.39 14.85 6.99
N THR A 192 10.35 15.09 8.30
CA THR A 192 9.95 14.07 9.29
C THR A 192 8.53 13.58 9.05
N GLN A 193 7.58 14.49 8.78
CA GLN A 193 6.20 14.14 8.48
C GLN A 193 6.08 13.29 7.19
N LYS A 194 6.88 13.59 6.16
CA LYS A 194 6.93 12.80 4.92
C LYS A 194 7.47 11.39 5.18
N LYS A 195 8.56 11.26 5.94
CA LYS A 195 9.10 9.94 6.33
C LYS A 195 8.07 9.11 7.11
N GLN A 196 7.35 9.74 8.03
CA GLN A 196 6.26 9.09 8.78
C GLN A 196 5.13 8.63 7.85
N LEU A 197 4.76 9.46 6.86
CA LEU A 197 3.75 9.10 5.86
C LEU A 197 4.19 7.91 5.01
N GLU A 198 5.43 7.89 4.53
CA GLU A 198 5.99 6.78 3.75
C GLU A 198 6.00 5.47 4.57
N ALA A 199 6.42 5.54 5.83
CA ALA A 199 6.40 4.40 6.74
C ALA A 199 4.97 3.87 6.96
N ALA A 200 4.00 4.77 7.19
CA ALA A 200 2.60 4.39 7.35
C ALA A 200 2.01 3.78 6.06
N GLN A 201 2.33 4.33 4.89
CA GLN A 201 1.90 3.76 3.60
C GLN A 201 2.51 2.38 3.34
N SER A 202 3.77 2.17 3.73
CA SER A 202 4.41 0.85 3.66
C SER A 202 3.75 -0.16 4.61
N GLY A 203 3.46 0.25 5.86
CA GLY A 203 2.71 -0.55 6.83
C GLY A 203 1.34 -0.97 6.30
N ARG A 204 0.59 -0.01 5.75
CA ARG A 204 -0.71 -0.24 5.10
C ARG A 204 -0.63 -1.30 3.99
N LYS A 205 0.36 -1.19 3.11
CA LYS A 205 0.57 -2.18 2.02
C LYS A 205 0.82 -3.59 2.58
N LYS A 206 1.61 -3.72 3.65
CA LYS A 206 1.87 -5.02 4.30
C LYS A 206 0.59 -5.62 4.90
N ILE A 207 -0.22 -4.82 5.58
CA ILE A 207 -1.50 -5.26 6.16
C ILE A 207 -2.43 -5.76 5.05
N ILE A 208 -2.62 -4.98 3.99
CA ILE A 208 -3.46 -5.35 2.84
C ILE A 208 -2.94 -6.64 2.17
N ALA A 209 -1.63 -6.75 1.94
CA ALA A 209 -1.04 -7.96 1.35
C ALA A 209 -1.30 -9.21 2.21
N SER A 210 -1.17 -9.08 3.54
CA SER A 210 -1.43 -10.18 4.50
C SER A 210 -2.91 -10.57 4.56
N LEU A 211 -3.83 -9.60 4.43
CA LEU A 211 -5.27 -9.86 4.39
C LEU A 211 -5.64 -10.61 3.10
N ASN A 212 -5.11 -10.17 1.96
CA ASN A 212 -5.38 -10.78 0.66
C ASN A 212 -4.85 -12.21 0.56
N SER A 213 -3.64 -12.49 1.04
CA SER A 213 -3.07 -13.84 1.00
C SER A 213 -3.84 -14.82 1.89
N ARG A 214 -4.27 -14.39 3.09
CA ARG A 214 -5.09 -15.20 3.99
C ARG A 214 -6.47 -15.51 3.41
N LEU A 215 -7.13 -14.51 2.81
CA LEU A 215 -8.44 -14.69 2.19
C LEU A 215 -8.38 -15.68 1.01
N LYS A 216 -7.37 -15.54 0.15
CA LYS A 216 -7.21 -16.42 -1.02
C LYS A 216 -6.98 -17.87 -0.63
N ASN A 217 -6.04 -18.13 0.29
CA ASN A 217 -5.65 -19.50 0.66
C ASN A 217 -6.79 -20.23 1.40
N LYS A 218 -7.41 -19.58 2.40
CA LYS A 218 -8.48 -20.20 3.21
C LYS A 218 -9.78 -20.41 2.42
N GLY A 219 -10.12 -19.49 1.51
CA GLY A 219 -11.30 -19.62 0.65
C GLY A 219 -11.19 -20.77 -0.35
N GLN A 220 -10.02 -20.95 -0.97
CA GLN A 220 -9.76 -22.05 -1.90
C GLN A 220 -9.76 -23.41 -1.20
N GLU A 221 -9.13 -23.51 -0.02
CA GLU A 221 -9.07 -24.75 0.77
C GLU A 221 -10.46 -25.23 1.22
N LEU A 222 -11.32 -24.31 1.70
CA LEU A 222 -12.69 -24.65 2.09
C LEU A 222 -13.53 -25.13 0.89
N GLN A 223 -13.38 -24.48 -0.28
CA GLN A 223 -14.13 -24.84 -1.47
C GLN A 223 -13.73 -26.24 -2.00
N SER A 224 -12.44 -26.57 -1.96
CA SER A 224 -11.95 -27.92 -2.30
C SER A 224 -12.58 -28.96 -1.40
N LEU A 225 -12.46 -28.79 -0.08
CA LEU A 225 -12.96 -29.77 0.89
C LEU A 225 -14.49 -29.99 0.82
N LYS A 226 -15.27 -28.94 0.54
CA LYS A 226 -16.71 -29.07 0.30
C LYS A 226 -17.05 -29.82 -1.00
N THR A 227 -16.19 -29.68 -2.01
CA THR A 227 -16.37 -30.40 -3.28
C THR A 227 -16.04 -31.88 -3.07
N ASP A 228 -14.95 -32.17 -2.37
CA ASP A 228 -14.53 -33.52 -2.01
C ASP A 228 -15.59 -34.22 -1.13
N GLU A 229 -16.17 -33.50 -0.14
CA GLU A 229 -17.26 -34.00 0.69
C GLU A 229 -18.48 -34.41 -0.16
N LYS A 230 -18.91 -33.55 -1.09
CA LYS A 230 -20.03 -33.86 -1.98
C LYS A 230 -19.75 -35.06 -2.88
N GLN A 231 -18.55 -35.14 -3.45
CA GLN A 231 -18.15 -36.25 -4.31
C GLN A 231 -18.14 -37.59 -3.55
N LEU A 232 -17.61 -37.60 -2.33
CA LEU A 232 -17.61 -38.79 -1.47
C LEU A 232 -19.02 -39.19 -1.04
N GLN A 233 -19.91 -38.23 -0.77
CA GLN A 233 -21.32 -38.49 -0.49
C GLN A 233 -22.03 -39.12 -1.69
N SER A 234 -21.85 -38.56 -2.89
CA SER A 234 -22.41 -39.11 -4.13
C SER A 234 -21.89 -40.52 -4.40
N LEU A 235 -20.58 -40.76 -4.24
CA LEU A 235 -19.97 -42.07 -4.45
C LEU A 235 -20.53 -43.12 -3.47
N LEU A 236 -20.68 -42.77 -2.19
CA LEU A 236 -21.32 -43.66 -1.22
C LEU A 236 -22.77 -43.98 -1.58
N GLN A 237 -23.51 -42.99 -2.08
CA GLN A 237 -24.89 -43.16 -2.49
C GLN A 237 -25.00 -44.06 -3.74
N GLU A 238 -24.09 -43.91 -4.70
CA GLU A 238 -23.97 -44.78 -5.88
C GLU A 238 -23.57 -46.21 -5.50
N ILE A 239 -22.61 -46.39 -4.58
CA ILE A 239 -22.22 -47.71 -4.07
C ILE A 239 -23.40 -48.38 -3.35
N GLN A 240 -24.11 -47.64 -2.50
CA GLN A 240 -25.30 -48.14 -1.82
C GLN A 240 -26.42 -48.50 -2.80
N GLN A 241 -26.66 -47.66 -3.81
CA GLN A 241 -27.63 -47.98 -4.87
C GLN A 241 -27.21 -49.21 -5.67
N ALA A 242 -25.94 -49.31 -6.06
CA ALA A 242 -25.41 -50.47 -6.81
C ALA A 242 -25.40 -51.76 -5.98
N LEU A 243 -25.29 -51.67 -4.65
CA LEU A 243 -25.42 -52.79 -3.71
C LEU A 243 -26.89 -53.22 -3.52
N VAL A 244 -27.84 -52.26 -3.56
CA VAL A 244 -29.29 -52.53 -3.51
C VAL A 244 -29.81 -53.06 -4.85
N ASP A 245 -29.26 -52.60 -5.97
CA ASP A 245 -29.58 -53.00 -7.36
C ASP A 245 -28.73 -54.18 -7.86
N ILE A 246 -28.21 -55.04 -6.97
CA ILE A 246 -27.73 -56.36 -7.41
C ILE A 246 -28.97 -57.23 -7.63
N PRO A 247 -29.44 -57.49 -8.88
CA PRO A 247 -30.49 -58.46 -9.06
C PRO A 247 -29.92 -59.83 -8.68
N ILE A 248 -30.42 -60.39 -7.57
CA ILE A 248 -30.29 -61.81 -7.30
C ILE A 248 -31.16 -62.52 -8.34
N ASN A 249 -30.65 -62.67 -9.56
CA ASN A 249 -31.20 -63.55 -10.58
C ASN A 249 -30.37 -64.84 -10.56
N PRO A 250 -30.87 -65.95 -9.98
CA PRO A 250 -30.12 -67.20 -9.89
C PRO A 250 -29.98 -67.96 -11.22
N THR A 251 -30.19 -67.34 -12.38
CA THR A 251 -30.28 -68.07 -13.66
C THR A 251 -29.71 -67.28 -14.83
N ALA A 252 -28.39 -67.39 -15.07
CA ALA A 252 -27.81 -67.40 -16.42
C ALA A 252 -26.30 -67.69 -16.45
N HIS A 253 -25.82 -68.73 -15.74
CA HIS A 253 -24.51 -69.31 -16.06
C HIS A 253 -24.65 -70.26 -17.27
N VAL A 254 -24.89 -69.69 -18.45
CA VAL A 254 -24.79 -70.44 -19.72
C VAL A 254 -23.46 -70.10 -20.34
N SER A 255 -22.61 -71.09 -20.58
CA SER A 255 -21.27 -70.87 -21.15
C SER A 255 -21.34 -70.09 -22.46
N PHE A 256 -20.39 -69.17 -22.66
CA PHE A 256 -20.30 -68.32 -23.86
C PHE A 256 -20.33 -69.14 -25.17
N GLN A 257 -19.78 -70.35 -25.14
CA GLN A 257 -19.84 -71.31 -26.26
C GLN A 257 -21.28 -71.66 -26.70
N LYS A 258 -22.22 -71.79 -25.77
CA LYS A 258 -23.63 -72.12 -26.08
C LYS A 258 -24.42 -70.93 -26.66
N ARG A 259 -23.86 -69.72 -26.61
CA ARG A 259 -24.45 -68.49 -27.17
C ARG A 259 -23.84 -68.09 -28.53
N LYS A 260 -22.93 -68.89 -29.09
CA LYS A 260 -22.33 -68.64 -30.42
C LYS A 260 -23.43 -68.51 -31.48
N GLY A 261 -23.50 -67.34 -32.14
CA GLY A 261 -24.48 -67.05 -33.19
C GLY A 261 -25.87 -66.60 -32.73
N LYS A 262 -26.14 -66.57 -31.41
CA LYS A 262 -27.43 -66.11 -30.84
C LYS A 262 -27.33 -64.76 -30.14
N LEU A 263 -26.19 -64.07 -30.28
CA LEU A 263 -25.98 -62.77 -29.68
C LEU A 263 -26.48 -61.67 -30.63
N PRO A 264 -27.17 -60.65 -30.11
CA PRO A 264 -27.56 -59.50 -30.92
C PRO A 264 -26.30 -58.77 -31.42
N TRP A 265 -26.41 -58.19 -32.62
CA TRP A 265 -25.34 -57.36 -33.16
C TRP A 265 -25.19 -56.08 -32.32
N PRO A 266 -23.95 -55.69 -31.96
CA PRO A 266 -23.71 -54.49 -31.13
C PRO A 266 -24.03 -53.19 -31.87
N SER A 267 -24.12 -53.20 -33.20
CA SER A 267 -24.54 -52.07 -34.02
C SER A 267 -24.99 -52.53 -35.42
N SER A 268 -25.79 -51.72 -36.10
CA SER A 268 -26.27 -51.96 -37.46
C SER A 268 -25.29 -51.33 -38.46
N GLY A 269 -24.31 -52.10 -38.94
CA GLY A 269 -23.29 -51.62 -39.88
C GLY A 269 -22.61 -52.74 -40.66
N LYS A 270 -21.84 -52.39 -41.70
CA LYS A 270 -21.03 -53.36 -42.44
C LYS A 270 -19.76 -53.70 -41.65
N LEU A 271 -19.41 -54.98 -41.60
CA LEU A 271 -18.19 -55.45 -40.94
C LEU A 271 -16.96 -54.98 -41.73
N VAL A 272 -16.20 -54.02 -41.17
CA VAL A 272 -15.01 -53.44 -41.83
C VAL A 272 -13.81 -54.38 -41.76
N ALA A 273 -13.69 -55.17 -40.70
CA ALA A 273 -12.61 -56.13 -40.52
C ALA A 273 -13.04 -57.34 -39.70
N ARG A 274 -12.42 -58.49 -39.95
CA ARG A 274 -12.59 -59.73 -39.17
C ARG A 274 -11.43 -59.89 -38.19
N PHE A 275 -11.71 -60.45 -37.01
CA PHE A 275 -10.66 -60.87 -36.08
C PHE A 275 -9.66 -61.80 -36.80
N GLY A 276 -8.37 -61.47 -36.73
CA GLY A 276 -7.27 -62.16 -37.40
C GLY A 276 -6.95 -61.69 -38.82
N SER A 277 -7.71 -60.75 -39.40
CA SER A 277 -7.39 -60.17 -40.71
C SER A 277 -6.21 -59.21 -40.64
N THR A 278 -5.37 -59.16 -41.67
CA THR A 278 -4.19 -58.29 -41.70
C THR A 278 -4.62 -56.83 -41.87
N ARG A 279 -4.07 -55.92 -41.06
CA ARG A 279 -4.25 -54.48 -41.25
C ARG A 279 -3.36 -54.02 -42.40
N GLU A 280 -3.84 -53.08 -43.22
CA GLU A 280 -3.04 -52.49 -44.32
C GLU A 280 -1.90 -51.57 -43.83
N VAL A 281 -1.68 -51.48 -42.51
CA VAL A 281 -0.58 -50.73 -41.88
C VAL A 281 0.23 -51.69 -41.00
N GLY A 282 1.33 -52.20 -41.55
CA GLY A 282 2.27 -53.11 -40.88
C GLY A 282 1.75 -54.55 -40.71
N LYS A 283 2.63 -55.46 -40.24
CA LYS A 283 2.32 -56.89 -40.04
C LYS A 283 1.38 -57.18 -38.85
N LEU A 284 0.49 -56.24 -38.51
CA LEU A 284 -0.45 -56.37 -37.39
C LEU A 284 -1.78 -56.93 -37.88
N LYS A 285 -2.39 -57.80 -37.07
CA LYS A 285 -3.70 -58.41 -37.35
C LYS A 285 -4.77 -57.77 -36.46
N TRP A 286 -6.00 -57.65 -36.98
CA TRP A 286 -7.18 -57.17 -36.27
C TRP A 286 -7.60 -58.07 -35.11
#